data_AF-A0A939HP60-F1
#
_entry.id   AF-A0A939HP60-F1
#
_cell.length_a   1.000
_cell.length_b   1.000
_cell.length_c   1.000
_cell.angle_alpha   90.00
_cell.angle_beta   90.00
_cell.angle_gamma   90.00
#
_symmetry.space_group_name_H-M   'P 1'
#
loop_
_entity.id
_entity.type
_entity.pdbx_description
1 polymer ?
#
loop_
_entity_poly.entity_id
_entity_poly.type
_entity_poly.pdbx_seq_one_letter_code
_entity_poly.pdbx_strand_id
1 'polypeptide(L)'
;MAAQPGRKGGNARGQGGFALLIVLWTLVGLSLLVSVVLAVAGSALRGTSALRGAAQVQALAEGEIWDAVFHALDRSPARWAMDGRAYTPGMQGAAMTVRLFDEAGLVNPNTAPRALLVALLHGCGATPAQAADIAANMAQWRSSAAGNAAATRQRYLVAGRGYSPPYGAFQSVEELGLVLGMTPRLLQALRPHLSLTQPNDPDIGLADPVVRQALREAGLFMPHQPLPGEVRPRSFVVLVDVRDTQGYRAMREATILLTPAAGTLADGVHVVRIRTPDGP
;
A
#
# COMPACT_ATOMS: atom_id res chain seq x y z
N MET A 1 54.52 43.57 89.63
CA MET A 1 54.39 42.39 88.74
C MET A 1 53.25 42.68 87.78
N ALA A 2 53.61 42.88 86.52
CA ALA A 2 52.74 43.37 85.46
C ALA A 2 51.96 42.21 84.79
N ALA A 3 50.76 42.50 84.29
CA ALA A 3 50.29 42.00 82.99
C ALA A 3 49.00 42.72 82.59
N GLN A 4 49.13 43.55 81.56
CA GLN A 4 48.04 44.16 80.79
C GLN A 4 47.30 43.12 79.92
N PRO A 5 46.14 43.50 79.37
CA PRO A 5 45.10 42.60 78.91
C PRO A 5 45.06 42.40 77.39
N GLY A 6 44.26 41.43 76.98
CA GLY A 6 43.44 41.52 75.77
C GLY A 6 44.08 41.07 74.46
N ARG A 7 43.34 40.26 73.70
CA ARG A 7 42.85 40.65 72.36
C ARG A 7 41.97 39.58 71.73
N LYS A 8 40.82 40.08 71.26
CA LYS A 8 40.10 39.73 70.02
C LYS A 8 39.38 38.37 70.04
N GLY A 9 38.05 38.33 69.99
CA GLY A 9 37.22 39.10 69.06
C GLY A 9 37.34 38.50 67.67
N GLY A 10 36.69 37.36 67.45
CA GLY A 10 36.57 36.67 66.18
C GLY A 10 35.12 36.28 65.95
N ASN A 11 34.41 37.13 65.22
CA ASN A 11 33.02 36.99 64.82
C ASN A 11 32.82 35.72 63.98
N ALA A 12 32.26 34.65 64.54
CA ALA A 12 31.84 33.46 63.78
C ALA A 12 30.38 33.56 63.29
N ARG A 13 29.89 34.77 62.99
CA ARG A 13 28.49 35.02 62.57
C ARG A 13 28.28 35.13 61.06
N GLY A 14 29.25 34.72 60.23
CA GLY A 14 29.14 34.78 58.75
C GLY A 14 29.04 33.43 58.03
N GLN A 15 29.28 32.30 58.70
CA GLN A 15 29.46 30.99 58.02
C GLN A 15 28.15 30.18 57.87
N GLY A 16 27.12 30.45 58.67
CA GLY A 16 25.84 29.73 58.58
C GLY A 16 25.02 30.08 57.33
N GLY A 17 25.07 31.33 56.87
CA GLY A 17 24.32 31.78 55.69
C GLY A 17 24.92 31.26 54.37
N PHE A 18 26.25 31.19 54.28
CA PHE A 18 26.94 30.70 53.08
C PHE A 18 26.81 29.18 52.93
N ALA A 19 26.89 28.44 54.05
CA ALA A 19 26.65 27.00 54.06
C ALA A 19 25.22 26.66 53.62
N LEU A 20 24.21 27.41 54.10
CA LEU A 20 22.82 27.22 53.69
C LEU A 20 22.63 27.52 52.19
N LEU A 21 23.32 28.52 51.65
CA LEU A 21 23.26 28.86 50.24
C LEU A 21 23.85 27.75 49.35
N ILE A 22 24.98 27.18 49.74
CA ILE A 22 25.57 26.03 49.04
C ILE A 22 24.62 24.83 49.07
N VAL A 23 24.04 24.50 50.23
CA VAL A 23 23.09 23.39 50.36
C VAL A 23 21.81 23.62 49.53
N LEU A 24 21.29 24.85 49.50
CA LEU A 24 20.14 25.17 48.68
C LEU A 24 20.46 25.00 47.19
N TRP A 25 21.62 25.49 46.75
CA TRP A 25 22.06 25.34 45.36
C TRP A 25 22.34 23.88 44.98
N THR A 26 22.90 23.06 45.88
CA THR A 26 23.09 21.63 45.61
C THR A 26 21.76 20.89 45.56
N LEU A 27 20.77 21.22 46.41
CA LEU A 27 19.43 20.67 46.35
C LEU A 27 18.69 21.05 45.06
N VAL A 28 18.83 22.29 44.60
CA VAL A 28 18.27 22.75 43.31
C VAL A 28 18.94 21.98 42.15
N GLY A 29 20.27 21.88 42.15
CA GLY A 29 21.00 21.13 41.14
C GLY A 29 20.62 19.64 41.12
N LEU A 30 20.46 19.02 42.29
CA LEU A 30 20.05 17.62 42.42
C LEU A 30 18.60 17.42 41.95
N SER A 31 17.70 18.34 42.28
CA SER A 31 16.29 18.30 41.83
C SER A 31 16.17 18.44 40.32
N LEU A 32 17.00 19.29 39.71
CA LEU A 32 17.06 19.44 38.26
C LEU A 32 17.57 18.15 37.59
N LEU A 33 18.62 17.53 38.13
CA LEU A 33 19.17 16.29 37.62
C LEU A 33 18.14 15.16 37.67
N VAL A 34 17.43 15.01 38.81
CA VAL A 34 16.34 14.04 38.96
C VAL A 34 15.24 14.30 37.92
N SER A 35 14.85 15.56 37.71
CA SER A 35 13.82 15.92 36.74
C SER A 35 14.20 15.54 35.31
N VAL A 36 15.45 15.78 34.90
CA VAL A 36 15.95 15.40 33.57
C VAL A 36 15.97 13.88 33.40
N VAL A 37 16.44 13.13 34.40
CA VAL A 37 16.46 11.67 34.34
C VAL A 37 15.04 11.09 34.22
N LEU A 38 14.08 11.62 34.98
CA LEU A 38 12.68 11.21 34.90
C LEU A 38 12.05 11.53 33.54
N ALA A 39 12.37 12.69 32.96
CA ALA A 39 11.89 13.09 31.63
C ALA A 39 12.44 12.17 30.53
N VAL A 40 13.73 11.82 30.58
CA VAL A 40 14.39 10.92 29.61
C VAL A 40 13.94 9.47 29.77
N ALA A 41 13.80 8.98 31.01
CA ALA A 41 13.25 7.65 31.26
C ALA A 41 11.79 7.54 30.77
N GLY A 42 10.99 8.59 30.98
CA GLY A 42 9.62 8.67 30.50
C GLY A 42 9.50 8.71 28.98
N SER A 43 10.46 9.31 28.27
CA SER A 43 10.46 9.34 26.79
C SER A 43 10.91 8.01 26.19
N ALA A 44 11.93 7.35 26.76
CA ALA A 44 12.38 6.03 26.32
C ALA A 44 11.30 4.93 26.49
N LEU A 45 10.55 4.97 27.58
CA LEU A 45 9.45 4.02 27.83
C LEU A 45 8.23 4.26 26.90
N ARG A 46 7.94 5.51 26.55
CA ARG A 46 6.88 5.86 25.58
C ARG A 46 7.26 5.45 24.15
N GLY A 47 8.52 5.64 23.75
CA GLY A 47 9.00 5.24 22.41
C GLY A 47 8.93 3.72 22.20
N THR A 48 9.36 2.94 23.19
CA THR A 48 9.34 1.47 23.11
C THR A 48 7.93 0.87 23.13
N SER A 49 7.01 1.46 23.90
CA SER A 49 5.59 1.04 23.89
C SER A 49 4.88 1.42 22.59
N ALA A 50 5.16 2.59 22.02
CA ALA A 50 4.62 3.00 20.73
C ALA A 50 5.05 2.09 19.58
N LEU A 51 6.33 1.72 19.54
CA LEU A 51 6.84 0.77 18.54
C LEU A 51 6.18 -0.61 18.67
N ARG A 52 5.97 -1.09 19.90
CA ARG A 52 5.27 -2.37 20.15
C ARG A 52 3.81 -2.31 19.71
N GLY A 53 3.08 -1.25 20.05
CA GLY A 53 1.68 -1.08 19.64
C GLY A 53 1.52 -1.06 18.11
N ALA A 54 2.36 -0.28 17.42
CA ALA A 54 2.37 -0.24 15.97
C ALA A 54 2.72 -1.61 15.34
N ALA A 55 3.74 -2.29 15.86
CA ALA A 55 4.12 -3.62 15.37
C ALA A 55 3.02 -4.67 15.62
N GLN A 56 2.31 -4.58 16.75
CA GLN A 56 1.20 -5.48 17.07
C GLN A 56 0.05 -5.29 16.09
N VAL A 57 -0.42 -4.06 15.87
CA VAL A 57 -1.51 -3.79 14.93
C VAL A 57 -1.13 -4.17 13.48
N GLN A 58 0.14 -4.00 13.11
CA GLN A 58 0.66 -4.48 11.84
C GLN A 58 0.61 -6.02 11.72
N ALA A 59 1.11 -6.75 12.73
CA ALA A 59 1.10 -8.21 12.73
C ALA A 59 -0.34 -8.76 12.68
N LEU A 60 -1.27 -8.09 13.38
CA LEU A 60 -2.70 -8.39 13.30
C LEU A 60 -3.22 -8.21 11.87
N ALA A 61 -2.95 -7.07 11.23
CA ALA A 61 -3.40 -6.82 9.86
C ALA A 61 -2.84 -7.83 8.85
N GLU A 62 -1.61 -8.30 9.05
CA GLU A 62 -1.00 -9.34 8.22
C GLU A 62 -1.60 -10.73 8.47
N GLY A 63 -1.96 -11.05 9.72
CA GLY A 63 -2.70 -12.27 10.06
C GLY A 63 -4.09 -12.32 9.43
N GLU A 64 -4.80 -11.19 9.46
CA GLU A 64 -6.14 -11.04 8.88
C GLU A 64 -6.16 -11.20 7.36
N ILE A 65 -5.05 -10.92 6.66
CA ILE A 65 -4.95 -11.24 5.23
C ILE A 65 -5.13 -12.75 5.00
N TRP A 66 -4.49 -13.58 5.82
CA TRP A 66 -4.56 -15.03 5.67
C TRP A 66 -5.92 -15.60 6.09
N ASP A 67 -6.53 -15.04 7.13
CA ASP A 67 -7.90 -15.41 7.54
C ASP A 67 -8.92 -15.06 6.44
N ALA A 68 -8.78 -13.88 5.84
CA ALA A 68 -9.59 -13.47 4.70
C ALA A 68 -9.44 -14.42 3.50
N VAL A 69 -8.21 -14.84 3.19
CA VAL A 69 -7.93 -15.82 2.13
C VAL A 69 -8.59 -17.17 2.46
N PHE A 70 -8.51 -17.62 3.71
CA PHE A 70 -9.17 -18.86 4.15
C PHE A 70 -10.69 -18.78 3.94
N HIS A 71 -11.33 -17.70 4.39
CA HIS A 71 -12.76 -17.47 4.17
C HIS A 71 -13.14 -17.33 2.70
N ALA A 72 -12.27 -16.79 1.86
CA ALA A 72 -12.49 -16.66 0.42
C ALA A 72 -12.40 -18.00 -0.33
N LEU A 73 -11.62 -18.95 0.21
CA LEU A 73 -11.42 -20.30 -0.35
C LEU A 73 -12.39 -21.33 0.19
N ASP A 74 -13.20 -20.98 1.19
CA ASP A 74 -14.24 -21.86 1.71
C ASP A 74 -15.23 -22.25 0.61
N ARG A 75 -15.62 -23.53 0.59
CA ARG A 75 -16.60 -24.10 -0.34
C ARG A 75 -18.02 -24.05 0.22
N SER A 76 -18.17 -23.70 1.50
CA SER A 76 -19.46 -23.57 2.16
C SER A 76 -20.19 -22.27 1.76
N PRO A 77 -21.49 -22.15 2.04
CA PRO A 77 -22.22 -20.89 1.91
C PRO A 77 -21.68 -19.75 2.80
N ALA A 78 -20.86 -20.06 3.81
CA ALA A 78 -20.25 -19.07 4.70
C ALA A 78 -19.02 -18.37 4.11
N ARG A 79 -18.61 -18.75 2.88
CA ARG A 79 -17.51 -18.10 2.16
C ARG A 79 -17.71 -16.59 2.05
N TRP A 80 -16.62 -15.84 2.11
CA TRP A 80 -16.66 -14.40 1.89
C TRP A 80 -16.71 -14.10 0.40
N ALA A 81 -17.66 -13.26 0.00
CA ALA A 81 -17.75 -12.73 -1.35
C ALA A 81 -16.63 -11.71 -1.63
N MET A 82 -16.10 -11.71 -2.85
CA MET A 82 -15.08 -10.80 -3.36
C MET A 82 -15.71 -9.58 -4.06
N ASP A 83 -16.81 -9.06 -3.49
CA ASP A 83 -17.64 -7.99 -4.04
C ASP A 83 -17.39 -6.63 -3.37
N GLY A 84 -16.35 -6.53 -2.54
CA GLY A 84 -16.01 -5.35 -1.76
C GLY A 84 -16.79 -5.19 -0.47
N ARG A 85 -17.67 -6.14 -0.10
CA ARG A 85 -18.38 -6.12 1.19
C ARG A 85 -17.41 -6.06 2.36
N ALA A 86 -17.75 -5.26 3.37
CA ALA A 86 -17.01 -5.20 4.63
C ALA A 86 -17.37 -6.37 5.53
N TYR A 87 -16.34 -7.09 5.95
CA TYR A 87 -16.38 -8.10 7.00
C TYR A 87 -15.68 -7.55 8.24
N THR A 88 -16.26 -7.76 9.41
CA THR A 88 -15.72 -7.32 10.70
C THR A 88 -15.48 -8.54 11.58
N PRO A 89 -14.40 -9.30 11.32
CA PRO A 89 -14.05 -10.44 12.16
C PRO A 89 -13.87 -9.99 13.61
N GLY A 90 -14.35 -10.82 14.54
CA GLY A 90 -14.30 -10.50 15.96
C GLY A 90 -12.91 -10.71 16.51
N MET A 91 -12.26 -9.65 17.00
CA MET A 91 -10.99 -9.75 17.71
C MET A 91 -11.04 -9.00 19.04
N GLN A 92 -10.49 -9.61 20.10
CA GLN A 92 -10.38 -8.93 21.39
C GLN A 92 -9.33 -7.82 21.32
N GLY A 93 -9.73 -6.60 21.67
CA GLY A 93 -8.83 -5.45 21.78
C GLY A 93 -8.53 -4.72 20.46
N ALA A 94 -9.12 -5.14 19.34
CA ALA A 94 -8.99 -4.46 18.04
C ALA A 94 -10.28 -4.51 17.22
N ALA A 95 -10.62 -3.41 16.57
CA ALA A 95 -11.65 -3.32 15.55
C ALA A 95 -11.02 -3.51 14.16
N MET A 96 -11.62 -4.39 13.37
CA MET A 96 -11.08 -4.80 12.07
C MET A 96 -12.14 -4.65 10.99
N THR A 97 -11.71 -4.22 9.81
CA THR A 97 -12.54 -4.23 8.61
C THR A 97 -11.75 -4.85 7.48
N VAL A 98 -12.29 -5.91 6.91
CA VAL A 98 -11.71 -6.64 5.79
C VAL A 98 -12.63 -6.52 4.58
N ARG A 99 -12.07 -6.28 3.41
CA ARG A 99 -12.78 -6.24 2.12
C ARG A 99 -12.00 -7.01 1.07
N LEU A 100 -12.72 -7.75 0.25
CA LEU A 100 -12.15 -8.54 -0.84
C LEU A 100 -12.70 -8.05 -2.16
N PHE A 101 -11.85 -7.88 -3.16
CA PHE A 101 -12.22 -7.40 -4.50
C PHE A 101 -11.70 -8.37 -5.55
N ASP A 102 -12.61 -8.96 -6.33
CA ASP A 102 -12.23 -9.81 -7.46
C ASP A 102 -11.63 -8.94 -8.57
N GLU A 103 -10.46 -9.34 -9.10
CA GLU A 103 -9.85 -8.69 -10.25
C GLU A 103 -10.24 -9.36 -11.58
N ALA A 104 -11.08 -10.39 -11.54
CA ALA A 104 -11.47 -11.16 -12.72
C ALA A 104 -12.14 -10.30 -13.82
N GLY A 105 -12.81 -9.21 -13.44
CA GLY A 105 -13.43 -8.27 -14.38
C GLY A 105 -12.50 -7.16 -14.90
N LEU A 106 -11.24 -7.10 -14.45
CA LEU A 106 -10.31 -6.01 -14.76
C LEU A 106 -9.41 -6.35 -15.95
N VAL A 107 -8.99 -5.31 -16.67
CA VAL A 107 -8.13 -5.43 -17.85
C VAL A 107 -6.66 -5.39 -17.45
N ASN A 108 -5.90 -6.40 -17.86
CA ASN A 108 -4.45 -6.37 -17.69
C ASN A 108 -3.76 -5.68 -18.87
N PRO A 109 -3.17 -4.48 -18.71
CA PRO A 109 -2.55 -3.76 -19.83
C PRO A 109 -1.32 -4.47 -20.39
N ASN A 110 -0.72 -5.41 -19.65
CA ASN A 110 0.43 -6.19 -20.11
C ASN A 110 0.05 -7.29 -21.10
N THR A 111 -1.13 -7.89 -20.95
CA THR A 111 -1.61 -9.00 -21.79
C THR A 111 -2.71 -8.59 -22.76
N ALA A 112 -3.45 -7.53 -22.46
CA ALA A 112 -4.61 -7.11 -23.24
C ALA A 112 -4.27 -6.86 -24.72
N PRO A 113 -5.11 -7.37 -25.64
CA PRO A 113 -4.94 -7.11 -27.06
C PRO A 113 -5.22 -5.63 -27.37
N ARG A 114 -4.57 -5.13 -28.43
CA ARG A 114 -4.67 -3.71 -28.81
C ARG A 114 -6.12 -3.25 -29.00
N ALA A 115 -6.99 -4.08 -29.58
CA ALA A 115 -8.40 -3.75 -29.80
C ALA A 115 -9.14 -3.46 -28.49
N LEU A 116 -8.89 -4.26 -27.43
CA LEU A 116 -9.46 -4.03 -26.10
C LEU A 116 -8.96 -2.73 -25.48
N LEU A 117 -7.66 -2.46 -25.59
CA LEU A 117 -7.07 -1.21 -25.09
C LEU A 117 -7.67 0.02 -25.77
N VAL A 118 -7.87 -0.02 -27.09
CA VAL A 118 -8.53 1.07 -27.83
C VAL A 118 -9.96 1.29 -27.32
N ALA A 119 -10.75 0.24 -27.22
CA ALA A 119 -12.13 0.34 -26.77
C ALA A 119 -12.23 0.84 -25.32
N LEU A 120 -11.33 0.39 -24.44
CA LEU A 120 -11.26 0.84 -23.05
C LEU A 120 -10.90 2.34 -22.96
N LEU A 121 -9.86 2.76 -23.69
CA LEU A 121 -9.44 4.18 -23.75
C LEU A 121 -10.56 5.08 -24.25
N HIS A 122 -11.29 4.63 -25.29
CA HIS A 122 -12.45 5.32 -25.81
C HIS A 122 -13.58 5.41 -24.77
N GLY A 123 -13.90 4.31 -24.08
CA GLY A 123 -14.86 4.27 -22.99
C GLY A 123 -14.50 5.19 -21.81
N CYS A 124 -13.20 5.42 -21.57
CA CYS A 124 -12.70 6.36 -20.57
C CYS A 124 -12.63 7.83 -21.05
N GLY A 125 -13.11 8.13 -22.26
CA GLY A 125 -13.28 9.48 -22.78
C GLY A 125 -12.18 9.97 -23.74
N ALA A 126 -11.30 9.09 -24.24
CA ALA A 126 -10.41 9.43 -25.34
C ALA A 126 -11.17 9.48 -26.67
N THR A 127 -10.77 10.37 -27.60
CA THR A 127 -11.30 10.30 -28.97
C THR A 127 -10.82 9.03 -29.67
N PRO A 128 -11.51 8.53 -30.72
CA PRO A 128 -11.10 7.31 -31.43
C PRO A 128 -9.63 7.34 -31.92
N ALA A 129 -9.18 8.49 -32.43
CA ALA A 129 -7.79 8.68 -32.87
C ALA A 129 -6.80 8.62 -31.69
N GLN A 130 -7.10 9.33 -30.59
CA GLN A 130 -6.25 9.29 -29.39
C GLN A 130 -6.19 7.90 -28.78
N ALA A 131 -7.32 7.19 -28.71
CA ALA A 131 -7.37 5.82 -28.19
C ALA A 131 -6.50 4.87 -29.02
N ALA A 132 -6.57 4.97 -30.36
CA ALA A 132 -5.73 4.19 -31.28
C ALA A 132 -4.24 4.48 -31.08
N ASP A 133 -3.85 5.75 -31.01
CA ASP A 133 -2.46 6.18 -30.85
C ASP A 133 -1.88 5.74 -29.49
N ILE A 134 -2.63 5.96 -28.40
CA ILE A 134 -2.21 5.58 -27.06
C ILE A 134 -2.09 4.06 -26.96
N ALA A 135 -3.06 3.29 -27.45
CA ALA A 135 -2.99 1.83 -27.43
C ALA A 135 -1.79 1.28 -28.23
N ALA A 136 -1.46 1.92 -29.36
CA ALA A 136 -0.26 1.59 -30.12
C ALA A 136 1.03 1.88 -29.33
N ASN A 137 1.08 3.03 -28.64
CA ASN A 137 2.21 3.39 -27.78
C ASN A 137 2.31 2.46 -26.55
N MET A 138 1.19 2.00 -25.99
CA MET A 138 1.17 0.99 -24.91
C MET A 138 1.70 -0.36 -25.40
N ALA A 139 1.35 -0.78 -26.62
CA ALA A 139 1.91 -1.99 -27.22
C ALA A 139 3.43 -1.85 -27.44
N GLN A 140 3.87 -0.71 -27.97
CA GLN A 140 5.28 -0.39 -28.15
C GLN A 140 6.04 -0.26 -26.82
N TRP A 141 5.36 0.11 -25.73
CA TRP A 141 5.95 0.15 -24.40
C TRP A 141 6.37 -1.23 -23.93
N ARG A 142 5.51 -2.24 -24.19
CA ARG A 142 5.71 -3.63 -23.79
C ARG A 142 6.78 -4.34 -24.60
N SER A 143 6.88 -4.03 -25.89
CA SER A 143 7.88 -4.62 -26.77
C SER A 143 8.25 -3.69 -27.92
N SER A 144 9.54 -3.62 -28.25
CA SER A 144 9.98 -2.95 -29.47
C SER A 144 9.76 -3.87 -30.67
N ALA A 145 9.24 -3.33 -31.77
CA ALA A 145 9.46 -3.95 -33.07
C ALA A 145 10.97 -3.86 -33.41
N ALA A 146 11.53 -4.96 -33.94
CA ALA A 146 12.95 -5.02 -34.30
C ALA A 146 13.35 -3.81 -35.17
N GLY A 147 14.41 -3.10 -34.75
CA GLY A 147 14.94 -1.93 -35.47
C GLY A 147 14.23 -0.59 -35.22
N ASN A 148 13.17 -0.54 -34.41
CA ASN A 148 12.38 0.69 -34.20
C ASN A 148 12.75 1.49 -32.93
N ALA A 149 13.74 1.05 -32.16
CA ALA A 149 14.06 1.65 -30.87
C ALA A 149 14.57 3.10 -30.97
N ALA A 150 15.39 3.40 -32.00
CA ALA A 150 15.92 4.75 -32.23
C ALA A 150 14.80 5.74 -32.59
N ALA A 151 13.91 5.36 -33.50
CA ALA A 151 12.76 6.20 -33.87
C ALA A 151 11.79 6.40 -32.69
N THR A 152 11.57 5.37 -31.87
CA THR A 152 10.80 5.49 -30.62
C THR A 152 11.41 6.50 -29.68
N ARG A 153 12.72 6.40 -29.43
CA ARG A 153 13.46 7.37 -28.59
C ARG A 153 13.34 8.79 -29.15
N GLN A 154 13.46 8.97 -30.46
CA GLN A 154 13.31 10.28 -31.08
C GLN A 154 11.90 10.86 -30.87
N ARG A 155 10.85 10.05 -30.98
CA ARG A 155 9.47 10.50 -30.68
C ARG A 155 9.32 11.01 -29.25
N TYR A 156 9.91 10.32 -28.29
CA TYR A 156 9.89 10.74 -26.88
C TYR A 156 10.67 12.04 -26.67
N LEU A 157 11.86 12.17 -27.26
CA LEU A 157 12.67 13.39 -27.17
C LEU A 157 11.97 14.61 -27.78
N VAL A 158 11.35 14.46 -28.96
CA VAL A 158 10.56 15.52 -29.60
C VAL A 158 9.34 15.91 -28.75
N ALA A 159 8.77 14.96 -28.01
CA ALA A 159 7.72 15.22 -27.03
C ALA A 159 8.23 15.79 -25.69
N GLY A 160 9.51 16.18 -25.61
CA GLY A 160 10.13 16.76 -24.40
C GLY A 160 10.37 15.74 -23.28
N ARG A 161 10.40 14.44 -23.58
CA ARG A 161 10.64 13.38 -22.60
C ARG A 161 12.08 12.88 -22.71
N GLY A 162 12.83 12.96 -21.60
CA GLY A 162 14.21 12.47 -21.50
C GLY A 162 14.35 10.96 -21.33
N TYR A 163 13.26 10.20 -21.45
CA TYR A 163 13.22 8.75 -21.28
C TYR A 163 12.62 8.09 -22.51
N SER A 164 12.83 6.77 -22.63
CA SER A 164 12.20 5.94 -23.67
C SER A 164 11.58 4.70 -23.02
N PRO A 165 10.63 4.02 -23.69
CA PRO A 165 10.05 2.81 -23.13
C PRO A 165 11.10 1.74 -22.83
N PRO A 166 10.92 0.96 -21.74
CA PRO A 166 11.84 -0.09 -21.35
C PRO A 166 11.71 -1.36 -22.20
N TYR A 167 10.65 -1.47 -23.03
CA TYR A 167 10.32 -2.67 -23.80
C TYR A 167 10.07 -3.88 -22.90
N GLY A 168 9.28 -3.65 -21.84
CA GLY A 168 8.92 -4.65 -20.84
C GLY A 168 7.54 -4.40 -20.24
N ALA A 169 7.10 -5.31 -19.39
CA ALA A 169 5.81 -5.19 -18.72
C ALA A 169 5.76 -3.95 -17.81
N PHE A 170 4.61 -3.29 -17.77
CA PHE A 170 4.28 -2.26 -16.80
C PHE A 170 4.39 -2.83 -15.38
N GLN A 171 5.15 -2.14 -14.52
CA GLN A 171 5.37 -2.51 -13.12
C GLN A 171 4.34 -1.87 -12.19
N SER A 172 3.79 -0.72 -12.60
CA SER A 172 2.74 0.01 -11.91
C SER A 172 1.73 0.62 -12.89
N VAL A 173 0.53 0.92 -12.40
CA VAL A 173 -0.49 1.59 -13.23
C VAL A 173 -0.04 3.01 -13.56
N GLU A 174 0.73 3.64 -12.67
CA GLU A 174 1.27 4.98 -12.83
C GLU A 174 2.24 5.08 -14.02
N GLU A 175 2.93 3.99 -14.35
CA GLU A 175 3.83 3.91 -15.51
C GLU A 175 3.09 4.12 -16.84
N LEU A 176 1.77 3.85 -16.91
CA LEU A 176 0.98 4.20 -18.09
C LEU A 176 0.98 5.72 -18.37
N GLY A 177 1.19 6.56 -17.35
CA GLY A 177 1.34 8.01 -17.51
C GLY A 177 2.60 8.43 -18.28
N LEU A 178 3.56 7.52 -18.46
CA LEU A 178 4.76 7.72 -19.26
C LEU A 178 4.54 7.37 -20.74
N VAL A 179 3.40 6.80 -21.10
CA VAL A 179 3.06 6.47 -22.49
C VAL A 179 2.70 7.75 -23.25
N LEU A 180 3.26 7.93 -24.46
CA LEU A 180 2.94 9.09 -25.30
C LEU A 180 1.43 9.18 -25.57
N GLY A 181 0.89 10.39 -25.41
CA GLY A 181 -0.53 10.69 -25.57
C GLY A 181 -1.37 10.46 -24.31
N MET A 182 -0.85 9.78 -23.28
CA MET A 182 -1.57 9.60 -22.02
C MET A 182 -1.68 10.94 -21.27
N THR A 183 -2.87 11.23 -20.75
CA THR A 183 -3.12 12.42 -19.91
C THR A 183 -3.42 12.01 -18.48
N PRO A 184 -3.16 12.86 -17.46
CA PRO A 184 -3.50 12.55 -16.08
C PRO A 184 -4.99 12.24 -15.87
N ARG A 185 -5.87 12.97 -16.55
CA ARG A 185 -7.32 12.74 -16.52
C ARG A 185 -7.69 11.36 -17.06
N LEU A 186 -7.14 10.98 -18.20
CA LEU A 186 -7.41 9.68 -18.81
C LEU A 186 -6.84 8.54 -17.97
N LEU A 187 -5.63 8.71 -17.41
CA LEU A 187 -5.04 7.74 -16.50
C LEU A 187 -5.88 7.53 -15.24
N GLN A 188 -6.40 8.61 -14.66
CA GLN A 188 -7.31 8.54 -13.52
C GLN A 188 -8.61 7.80 -13.86
N ALA A 189 -9.16 8.02 -15.06
CA ALA A 189 -10.36 7.32 -15.53
C ALA A 189 -10.09 5.84 -15.84
N LEU A 190 -8.90 5.48 -16.30
CA LEU A 190 -8.51 4.08 -16.59
C LEU A 190 -8.25 3.27 -15.32
N ARG A 191 -7.64 3.88 -14.30
CA ARG A 191 -7.15 3.20 -13.10
C ARG A 191 -8.12 2.22 -12.44
N PRO A 192 -9.44 2.49 -12.27
CA PRO A 192 -10.36 1.52 -11.66
C PRO A 192 -10.64 0.28 -12.52
N HIS A 193 -10.27 0.30 -13.80
CA HIS A 193 -10.57 -0.77 -14.76
C HIS A 193 -9.37 -1.69 -15.03
N LEU A 194 -8.24 -1.46 -14.37
CA LEU A 194 -6.98 -2.12 -14.67
C LEU A 194 -6.49 -2.99 -13.50
N SER A 195 -5.91 -4.14 -13.83
CA SER A 195 -5.13 -4.97 -12.90
C SER A 195 -3.86 -5.45 -13.57
N LEU A 196 -2.69 -5.24 -12.96
CA LEU A 196 -1.43 -5.75 -13.52
C LEU A 196 -1.23 -7.25 -13.25
N THR A 197 -1.98 -7.80 -12.31
CA THR A 197 -1.80 -9.14 -11.73
C THR A 197 -2.76 -10.17 -12.30
N GLN A 198 -3.90 -9.73 -12.85
CA GLN A 198 -4.89 -10.61 -13.44
C GLN A 198 -4.30 -11.35 -14.67
N PRO A 199 -4.17 -12.70 -14.64
CA PRO A 199 -3.50 -13.43 -15.73
C PRO A 199 -4.39 -13.69 -16.94
N ASN A 200 -5.72 -13.66 -16.77
CA ASN A 200 -6.67 -14.00 -17.82
C ASN A 200 -7.29 -12.76 -18.46
N ASP A 201 -7.90 -12.97 -19.63
CA ASP A 201 -8.84 -12.00 -20.18
C ASP A 201 -9.98 -11.69 -19.19
N PRO A 202 -10.51 -10.45 -19.18
CA PRO A 202 -11.54 -10.07 -18.23
C PRO A 202 -12.83 -10.87 -18.42
N ASP A 203 -13.40 -11.34 -17.32
CA ASP A 203 -14.72 -11.97 -17.30
C ASP A 203 -15.81 -10.90 -17.48
N ILE A 204 -16.55 -11.00 -18.58
CA ILE A 204 -17.62 -10.06 -18.93
C ILE A 204 -18.75 -9.99 -17.87
N GLY A 205 -18.98 -11.07 -17.12
CA GLY A 205 -20.00 -11.15 -16.07
C GLY A 205 -19.61 -10.41 -14.80
N LEU A 206 -18.30 -10.27 -14.54
CA LEU A 206 -17.74 -9.56 -13.39
C LEU A 206 -17.21 -8.16 -13.76
N ALA A 207 -16.98 -7.90 -15.04
CA ALA A 207 -16.54 -6.61 -15.56
C ALA A 207 -17.54 -5.48 -15.24
N ASP A 208 -17.02 -4.31 -14.90
CA ASP A 208 -17.81 -3.09 -14.75
C ASP A 208 -18.38 -2.62 -16.12
N PRO A 209 -19.32 -1.66 -16.15
CA PRO A 209 -19.96 -1.24 -17.39
C PRO A 209 -19.01 -0.77 -18.50
N VAL A 210 -17.89 -0.13 -18.15
CA VAL A 210 -16.92 0.40 -19.12
C VAL A 210 -16.13 -0.74 -19.74
N VAL A 211 -15.58 -1.65 -18.92
CA VAL A 211 -14.84 -2.82 -19.43
C VAL A 211 -15.76 -3.74 -20.23
N ARG A 212 -17.00 -3.94 -19.77
CA ARG A 212 -18.00 -4.74 -20.46
C ARG A 212 -18.32 -4.17 -21.85
N GLN A 213 -18.44 -2.86 -21.97
CA GLN A 213 -18.63 -2.20 -23.25
C GLN A 213 -17.40 -2.33 -24.14
N ALA A 214 -16.20 -2.16 -23.58
CA ALA A 214 -14.94 -2.31 -24.31
C ALA A 214 -14.75 -3.74 -24.88
N LEU A 215 -15.10 -4.78 -24.13
CA LEU A 215 -15.07 -6.17 -24.59
C LEU A 215 -16.01 -6.40 -25.78
N ARG A 216 -17.21 -5.81 -25.75
CA ARG A 216 -18.18 -5.90 -26.85
C ARG A 216 -17.67 -5.22 -28.11
N GLU A 217 -17.16 -4.00 -27.98
CA GLU A 217 -16.60 -3.24 -29.10
C GLU A 217 -15.38 -3.91 -29.72
N ALA A 218 -14.52 -4.51 -28.89
CA ALA A 218 -13.33 -5.21 -29.35
C ALA A 218 -13.62 -6.56 -30.03
N GLY A 219 -14.86 -7.06 -29.98
CA GLY A 219 -15.17 -8.41 -30.48
C GLY A 219 -14.70 -9.54 -29.55
N LEU A 220 -14.27 -9.20 -28.33
CA LEU A 220 -13.60 -10.10 -27.37
C LEU A 220 -14.57 -10.52 -26.28
N PHE A 221 -15.74 -11.00 -26.70
CA PHE A 221 -16.81 -11.44 -25.81
C PHE A 221 -17.01 -12.95 -25.86
N MET A 222 -16.00 -13.70 -26.32
CA MET A 222 -16.02 -15.16 -26.21
C MET A 222 -16.21 -15.48 -24.72
N PRO A 223 -17.41 -15.92 -24.30
CA PRO A 223 -17.59 -16.32 -22.93
C PRO A 223 -16.64 -17.49 -22.75
N HIS A 224 -15.69 -17.37 -21.83
CA HIS A 224 -14.89 -18.52 -21.50
C HIS A 224 -15.87 -19.58 -21.00
N GLN A 225 -15.99 -20.68 -21.74
CA GLN A 225 -16.84 -21.80 -21.36
C GLN A 225 -15.96 -22.72 -20.51
N PRO A 226 -16.07 -22.67 -19.17
CA PRO A 226 -15.19 -23.44 -18.32
C PRO A 226 -15.39 -24.91 -18.59
N LEU A 227 -14.30 -25.64 -18.83
CA LEU A 227 -14.36 -27.09 -18.88
C LEU A 227 -14.81 -27.61 -17.51
N PRO A 228 -15.53 -28.75 -17.43
CA PRO A 228 -15.89 -29.35 -16.16
C PRO A 228 -14.63 -29.59 -15.29
N GLY A 229 -14.56 -28.90 -14.15
CA GLY A 229 -13.39 -28.95 -13.25
C GLY A 229 -12.26 -27.95 -13.57
N GLU A 230 -12.41 -27.06 -14.56
CA GLU A 230 -11.45 -26.00 -14.85
C GLU A 230 -11.44 -24.96 -13.72
N VAL A 231 -10.34 -24.94 -12.97
CA VAL A 231 -10.05 -23.88 -12.00
C VAL A 231 -9.13 -22.89 -12.70
N ARG A 232 -9.69 -21.75 -13.11
CA ARG A 232 -8.89 -20.69 -13.73
C ARG A 232 -8.06 -19.96 -12.69
N PRO A 233 -6.80 -19.62 -13.03
CA PRO A 233 -6.03 -18.77 -12.16
C PRO A 233 -6.68 -17.39 -12.12
N ARG A 234 -6.91 -16.82 -10.95
CA ARG A 234 -7.54 -15.50 -10.79
C ARG A 234 -6.88 -14.73 -9.68
N SER A 235 -6.78 -13.42 -9.83
CA SER A 235 -6.30 -12.57 -8.75
C SER A 235 -7.44 -11.85 -8.04
N PHE A 236 -7.25 -11.60 -6.75
CA PHE A 236 -8.15 -10.78 -5.96
C PHE A 236 -7.34 -9.97 -4.94
N VAL A 237 -7.89 -8.85 -4.53
CA VAL A 237 -7.26 -7.94 -3.57
C VAL A 237 -7.95 -8.05 -2.22
N VAL A 238 -7.16 -8.18 -1.16
CA VAL A 238 -7.60 -8.13 0.24
C VAL A 238 -7.17 -6.79 0.83
N LEU A 239 -8.13 -6.00 1.31
CA LEU A 239 -7.89 -4.80 2.10
C LEU A 239 -8.23 -5.06 3.55
N VAL A 240 -7.30 -4.79 4.45
CA VAL A 240 -7.46 -4.90 5.89
C VAL A 240 -7.19 -3.55 6.54
N ASP A 241 -8.10 -3.07 7.37
CA ASP A 241 -7.94 -1.92 8.27
C ASP A 241 -8.12 -2.41 9.71
N VAL A 242 -7.08 -2.27 10.52
CA VAL A 242 -7.09 -2.63 11.94
C VAL A 242 -6.89 -1.38 12.77
N ARG A 243 -7.72 -1.21 13.80
CA ARG A 243 -7.61 -0.15 14.81
C ARG A 243 -7.70 -0.76 16.19
N ASP A 244 -6.72 -0.52 17.04
CA ASP A 244 -6.78 -1.00 18.42
C ASP A 244 -7.45 0.01 19.37
N THR A 245 -7.66 -0.40 20.62
CA THR A 245 -8.24 0.46 21.66
C THR A 245 -7.33 1.60 22.11
N GLN A 246 -6.03 1.55 21.78
CA GLN A 246 -5.03 2.57 22.13
C GLN A 246 -4.86 3.62 21.02
N GLY A 247 -5.56 3.46 19.89
CA GLY A 247 -5.56 4.39 18.75
C GLY A 247 -4.52 4.06 17.68
N TYR A 248 -3.77 2.96 17.79
CA TYR A 248 -2.89 2.51 16.72
C TYR A 248 -3.72 1.95 15.56
N ARG A 249 -3.31 2.29 14.33
CA ARG A 249 -3.95 1.84 13.11
C ARG A 249 -2.94 1.26 12.14
N ALA A 250 -3.29 0.15 11.49
CA ALA A 250 -2.55 -0.37 10.34
C ALA A 250 -3.52 -0.67 9.20
N MET A 251 -3.11 -0.35 7.98
CA MET A 251 -3.79 -0.80 6.78
C MET A 251 -2.88 -1.74 6.00
N ARG A 252 -3.42 -2.82 5.47
CA ARG A 252 -2.70 -3.74 4.59
C ARG A 252 -3.52 -4.01 3.35
N GLU A 253 -2.86 -3.99 2.21
CA GLU A 253 -3.41 -4.44 0.96
C GLU A 253 -2.54 -5.60 0.46
N ALA A 254 -3.18 -6.73 0.18
CA ALA A 254 -2.53 -7.89 -0.41
C ALA A 254 -3.22 -8.27 -1.72
N THR A 255 -2.43 -8.46 -2.77
CA THR A 255 -2.90 -9.06 -4.02
C THR A 255 -2.56 -10.54 -4.00
N ILE A 256 -3.60 -11.37 -4.09
CA ILE A 256 -3.52 -12.82 -4.01
C ILE A 256 -3.82 -13.37 -5.40
N LEU A 257 -2.91 -14.19 -5.93
CA LEU A 257 -3.14 -14.98 -7.14
C LEU A 257 -3.49 -16.40 -6.72
N LEU A 258 -4.68 -16.83 -7.12
CA LEU A 258 -5.08 -18.22 -7.06
C LEU A 258 -4.64 -18.91 -8.34
N THR A 259 -3.97 -20.03 -8.23
CA THR A 259 -3.63 -20.94 -9.32
C THR A 259 -4.29 -22.30 -9.07
N PRO A 260 -4.67 -23.04 -10.13
CA PRO A 260 -5.08 -24.42 -9.98
C PRO A 260 -3.94 -25.26 -9.40
N ALA A 261 -4.12 -25.79 -8.20
CA ALA A 261 -3.18 -26.73 -7.57
C ALA A 261 -3.68 -28.17 -7.70
N ALA A 262 -2.78 -29.08 -8.05
CA ALA A 262 -3.02 -30.53 -8.06
C ALA A 262 -3.02 -31.15 -6.63
N GLY A 263 -2.60 -30.39 -5.61
CA GLY A 263 -2.37 -30.81 -4.23
C GLY A 263 -3.26 -30.11 -3.21
N THR A 264 -2.66 -29.49 -2.19
CA THR A 264 -3.41 -28.80 -1.13
C THR A 264 -3.93 -27.44 -1.61
N LEU A 265 -5.00 -26.92 -0.98
CA LEU A 265 -5.51 -25.57 -1.28
C LEU A 265 -4.44 -24.48 -1.11
N ALA A 266 -3.46 -24.68 -0.22
CA ALA A 266 -2.36 -23.76 0.02
C ALA A 266 -1.37 -23.68 -1.15
N ASP A 267 -1.18 -24.78 -1.90
CA ASP A 267 -0.24 -24.84 -3.04
C ASP A 267 -0.69 -23.95 -4.22
N GLY A 268 -1.97 -23.58 -4.24
CA GLY A 268 -2.57 -22.72 -5.26
C GLY A 268 -2.67 -21.26 -4.85
N VAL A 269 -2.17 -20.85 -3.68
CA VAL A 269 -2.28 -19.47 -3.18
C VAL A 269 -0.92 -18.81 -3.24
N HIS A 270 -0.78 -17.81 -4.09
CA HIS A 270 0.44 -17.02 -4.21
C HIS A 270 0.17 -15.58 -3.82
N VAL A 271 0.90 -15.08 -2.82
CA VAL A 271 0.91 -13.65 -2.50
C VAL A 271 1.79 -12.96 -3.54
N VAL A 272 1.17 -12.17 -4.42
CA VAL A 272 1.88 -11.45 -5.48
C VAL A 272 2.49 -10.17 -4.93
N ARG A 273 1.78 -9.50 -4.03
CA ARG A 273 2.20 -8.20 -3.48
C ARG A 273 1.51 -7.96 -2.14
N ILE A 274 2.26 -7.42 -1.16
CA ILE A 274 1.70 -6.81 0.05
C ILE A 274 2.20 -5.37 0.11
N ARG A 275 1.29 -4.42 0.33
CA ARG A 275 1.62 -3.01 0.50
C ARG A 275 0.84 -2.40 1.66
N THR A 276 1.40 -1.34 2.23
CA THR A 276 0.63 -0.41 3.06
C THR A 276 0.02 0.59 2.09
N PRO A 277 -1.32 0.67 1.94
CA PRO A 277 -1.91 1.70 1.09
C PRO A 277 -1.55 3.07 1.66
N ASP A 278 -1.19 4.00 0.78
CA ASP A 278 -1.04 5.40 1.15
C ASP A 278 -2.40 5.87 1.73
N GLY A 279 -2.35 6.64 2.82
CA GLY A 279 -3.56 7.18 3.45
C GLY A 279 -4.41 7.98 2.45
N PRO A 280 -5.70 8.23 2.77
CA PRO A 280 -6.54 9.09 1.96
C PRO A 280 -5.95 10.48 1.76
#